data_AF-A0A7S1I5J4-F1
#
_entry.id   AF-A0A7S1I5J4-F1
#
_cell.length_a   1.000
_cell.length_b   1.000
_cell.length_c   1.000
_cell.angle_alpha   90.00
_cell.angle_beta   90.00
_cell.angle_gamma   90.00
#
_symmetry.space_group_name_H-M   'P 1'
#
loop_
_entity.id
_entity.type
_entity.pdbx_description
1 polymer ?
#
loop_
_entity_poly.entity_id
_entity_poly.type
_entity_poly.pdbx_seq_one_letter_code
_entity_poly.pdbx_strand_id
1 'polypeptide(L)'
;SLQGAPWSRSEVLQALVEFMPLYINCTRSQDRLGHIAPQMWMLNVFVAWFVARRMQPQYVIQSGVHTHLSVRFLRLAAPHAKIVVAPPQFTSERLPNVTYVVRRKYFKQTQQLQEE
;
A
#
# COMPACT_ATOMS: atom_id res chain seq x y z
N SER A 1 25.36 -13.03 8.68
CA SER A 1 25.54 -12.49 7.31
C SER A 1 24.28 -12.81 6.51
N LEU A 2 23.78 -11.89 5.69
CA LEU A 2 22.64 -12.15 4.79
C LEU A 2 23.14 -12.88 3.53
N GLN A 3 23.71 -14.07 3.70
CA GLN A 3 24.21 -14.85 2.55
C GLN A 3 23.03 -15.21 1.64
N GLY A 4 23.05 -14.70 0.41
CA GLY A 4 22.04 -14.94 -0.62
C GLY A 4 21.01 -13.81 -0.82
N ALA A 5 20.95 -12.81 0.06
CA ALA A 5 20.12 -11.63 -0.21
C ALA A 5 20.84 -10.74 -1.25
N PRO A 6 20.14 -10.25 -2.30
CA PRO A 6 20.72 -9.33 -3.28
C PRO A 6 20.94 -7.92 -2.72
N TRP A 7 20.89 -7.74 -1.38
CA TRP A 7 20.95 -6.47 -0.70
C TRP A 7 21.89 -6.54 0.50
N SER A 8 22.66 -5.48 0.67
CA SER A 8 23.54 -5.29 1.82
C SER A 8 22.79 -4.74 3.04
N ARG A 9 23.36 -4.97 4.23
CA ARG A 9 22.81 -4.41 5.48
C ARG A 9 22.76 -2.88 5.45
N SER A 10 23.78 -2.22 4.90
CA SER A 10 23.83 -0.77 4.80
C SER A 10 22.74 -0.22 3.89
N GLU A 11 22.45 -0.87 2.76
CA GLU A 11 21.35 -0.47 1.88
C GLU A 11 19.99 -0.55 2.58
N VAL A 12 19.73 -1.62 3.33
CA VAL A 12 18.48 -1.76 4.09
C VAL A 12 18.37 -0.68 5.18
N LEU A 13 19.46 -0.40 5.91
CA LEU A 13 19.48 0.64 6.93
C LEU A 13 19.26 2.03 6.34
N GLN A 14 19.90 2.33 5.21
CA GLN A 14 19.71 3.60 4.51
C GLN A 14 18.26 3.75 4.02
N ALA A 15 17.69 2.69 3.46
CA ALA A 15 16.29 2.68 3.05
C ALA A 15 15.33 2.89 4.24
N LEU A 16 15.63 2.35 5.42
CA LEU A 16 14.85 2.62 6.63
C LEU A 16 14.89 4.11 6.99
N VAL A 17 16.07 4.74 6.97
CA VAL A 17 16.22 6.18 7.25
C VAL A 17 15.36 7.02 6.30
N GLU A 18 15.32 6.66 5.02
CA GLU A 18 14.49 7.34 4.01
C GLU A 18 12.98 7.06 4.17
N PHE A 19 12.62 5.84 4.56
CA PHE A 19 11.22 5.43 4.69
C PHE A 19 10.54 6.04 5.92
N MET A 20 11.26 6.14 7.04
CA MET A 20 10.71 6.63 8.31
C MET A 20 9.96 7.97 8.22
N PRO A 21 10.49 9.04 7.59
CA PRO A 21 9.75 10.29 7.45
C PRO A 21 8.50 10.15 6.58
N LEU A 22 8.54 9.32 5.52
CA LEU A 22 7.37 9.03 4.69
C LEU A 22 6.29 8.32 5.51
N TYR A 23 6.71 7.35 6.33
CA TYR A 23 5.83 6.62 7.23
C TYR A 23 5.12 7.54 8.23
N ILE A 24 5.91 8.31 8.97
CA ILE A 24 5.43 9.24 10.00
C ILE A 24 4.47 10.27 9.40
N ASN A 25 4.79 10.85 8.24
CA ASN A 25 3.93 11.84 7.60
C ASN A 25 2.61 11.23 7.13
N CYS A 26 2.65 10.02 6.57
CA CYS A 26 1.44 9.34 6.11
C CYS A 26 0.54 8.92 7.28
N THR A 27 1.10 8.42 8.39
CA THR A 27 0.32 7.99 9.56
C THR A 27 -0.22 9.16 10.37
N ARG A 28 0.53 10.27 10.52
CA ARG A 28 0.02 11.50 11.16
C ARG A 28 -1.22 12.06 10.45
N SER A 29 -1.31 11.87 9.13
CA SER A 29 -2.51 12.25 8.37
C SER A 29 -3.71 11.32 8.65
N GLN A 30 -3.46 10.07 9.08
CA GLN A 30 -4.48 9.08 9.42
C GLN A 30 -4.90 9.12 10.89
N ASP A 31 -4.05 9.56 11.83
CA ASP A 31 -4.41 9.73 13.25
C ASP A 31 -5.56 10.73 13.45
N ARG A 32 -5.75 11.70 12.54
CA ARG A 32 -6.93 12.59 12.55
C ARG A 32 -8.25 11.85 12.27
N LEU A 33 -8.18 10.62 11.74
CA LEU A 33 -9.33 9.78 11.39
C LEU A 33 -9.56 8.62 12.38
N GLY A 34 -8.88 8.63 13.55
CA GLY A 34 -9.24 7.78 14.69
C GLY A 34 -8.96 6.27 14.55
N HIS A 35 -8.24 5.84 13.51
CA HIS A 35 -7.97 4.42 13.29
C HIS A 35 -6.48 4.19 13.05
N ILE A 36 -5.88 3.31 13.88
CA ILE A 36 -4.90 2.25 13.56
C ILE A 36 -3.73 2.20 14.56
N ALA A 37 -3.47 0.99 15.07
CA ALA A 37 -2.27 0.63 15.81
C ALA A 37 -1.02 0.72 14.90
N PRO A 38 -0.11 1.71 15.12
CA PRO A 38 0.89 2.11 14.13
C PRO A 38 2.09 1.16 13.99
N GLN A 39 2.15 0.04 14.72
CA GLN A 39 3.37 -0.77 14.82
C GLN A 39 3.36 -2.01 13.93
N MET A 40 2.22 -2.70 13.79
CA MET A 40 2.12 -3.93 12.97
C MET A 40 2.18 -3.66 11.46
N TRP A 41 1.85 -2.44 11.02
CA TRP A 41 1.70 -2.13 9.60
C TRP A 41 3.00 -1.65 8.96
N MET A 42 3.89 -1.08 9.77
CA MET A 42 5.17 -0.53 9.31
C MET A 42 6.06 -1.58 8.63
N LEU A 43 6.19 -2.77 9.22
CA LEU A 43 7.07 -3.82 8.69
C LEU A 43 6.60 -4.33 7.32
N ASN A 44 5.30 -4.59 7.17
CA ASN A 44 4.73 -5.09 5.91
C ASN A 44 4.83 -4.05 4.79
N VAL A 45 4.69 -2.77 5.13
CA VAL A 45 4.72 -1.68 4.15
C VAL A 45 6.16 -1.31 3.77
N PHE A 46 7.10 -1.34 4.72
CA PHE A 46 8.51 -1.05 4.45
C PHE A 46 9.08 -2.02 3.43
N VAL A 47 8.88 -3.33 3.61
CA VAL A 47 9.43 -4.35 2.70
C VAL A 47 8.87 -4.17 1.29
N ALA A 48 7.56 -3.97 1.15
CA ALA A 48 6.92 -3.74 -0.14
C ALA A 48 7.45 -2.46 -0.82
N TRP A 49 7.58 -1.36 -0.07
CA TRP A 49 8.14 -0.11 -0.55
C TRP A 49 9.60 -0.26 -0.99
N PHE A 50 10.43 -0.92 -0.19
CA PHE A 50 11.85 -1.11 -0.47
C PHE A 50 12.07 -1.91 -1.76
N VAL A 51 11.34 -3.02 -1.91
CA VAL A 51 11.42 -3.84 -3.13
C VAL A 51 10.93 -3.07 -4.35
N ALA A 52 9.78 -2.40 -4.27
CA ALA A 52 9.24 -1.63 -5.39
C ALA A 52 10.17 -0.48 -5.80
N ARG A 53 10.79 0.21 -4.83
CA ARG A 53 11.72 1.31 -5.08
C ARG A 53 12.95 0.86 -5.84
N ARG A 54 13.43 -0.35 -5.56
CA ARG A 54 14.62 -0.90 -6.20
C ARG A 54 14.31 -1.50 -7.56
N MET A 55 13.21 -2.24 -7.67
CA MET A 55 12.85 -2.95 -8.90
C MET A 55 12.24 -2.02 -9.96
N GLN A 56 11.68 -0.88 -9.55
CA GLN A 56 10.95 0.05 -10.44
C GLN A 56 10.01 -0.70 -11.40
N PRO A 57 9.11 -1.56 -10.87
CA PRO A 57 8.28 -2.41 -11.72
C PRO A 57 7.34 -1.56 -12.59
N GLN A 58 7.05 -2.03 -13.79
CA GLN A 58 6.04 -1.40 -14.66
C GLN A 58 4.61 -1.65 -14.17
N TYR A 59 4.39 -2.75 -13.43
CA TYR A 59 3.08 -3.17 -12.93
C TYR A 59 3.19 -3.64 -11.48
N VAL A 60 2.21 -3.26 -10.66
CA VAL A 60 2.07 -3.73 -9.28
C VAL A 60 0.64 -4.21 -9.08
N ILE A 61 0.48 -5.44 -8.61
CA ILE A 61 -0.82 -6.02 -8.26
C ILE A 61 -0.88 -6.17 -6.76
N GLN A 62 -1.92 -5.62 -6.14
CA GLN A 62 -2.12 -5.73 -4.71
C GLN A 62 -3.51 -6.25 -4.37
N SER A 63 -3.57 -7.37 -3.65
CA SER A 63 -4.80 -7.96 -3.13
C SER A 63 -4.92 -7.69 -1.63
N GLY A 64 -6.15 -7.67 -1.09
CA GLY A 64 -6.37 -7.56 0.35
C GLY A 64 -6.14 -6.16 0.93
N VAL A 65 -6.30 -5.10 0.12
CA VAL A 65 -6.08 -3.72 0.57
C VAL A 65 -7.28 -3.19 1.32
N HIS A 66 -7.09 -2.80 2.58
CA HIS A 66 -8.14 -2.22 3.44
C HIS A 66 -8.12 -0.70 3.52
N THR A 67 -6.94 -0.06 3.56
CA THR A 67 -6.79 1.36 3.94
C THR A 67 -5.96 2.19 2.95
N HIS A 68 -5.68 1.63 1.78
CA HIS A 68 -4.83 2.21 0.73
C HIS A 68 -3.41 2.62 1.17
N LEU A 69 -3.03 2.40 2.43
CA LEU A 69 -1.76 2.86 3.00
C LEU A 69 -0.58 2.30 2.20
N SER A 70 -0.54 0.98 2.04
CA SER A 70 0.47 0.29 1.23
C SER A 70 0.46 0.72 -0.24
N VAL A 71 -0.72 1.00 -0.81
CA VAL A 71 -0.83 1.54 -2.19
C VAL A 71 -0.16 2.91 -2.31
N ARG A 72 -0.33 3.80 -1.32
CA ARG A 72 0.33 5.11 -1.29
C ARG A 72 1.84 4.98 -1.28
N PHE A 73 2.39 4.06 -0.46
CA PHE A 73 3.83 3.80 -0.45
C PHE A 73 4.32 3.19 -1.76
N LEU A 74 3.58 2.25 -2.36
CA LEU A 74 3.96 1.67 -3.65
C LEU A 74 4.02 2.73 -4.76
N ARG A 75 3.13 3.74 -4.75
CA ARG A 75 3.19 4.89 -5.68
C ARG A 75 4.42 5.76 -5.46
N LEU A 76 4.83 5.97 -4.21
CA LEU A 76 6.05 6.72 -3.90
C LEU A 76 7.30 5.93 -4.28
N ALA A 77 7.27 4.61 -4.10
CA ALA A 77 8.38 3.73 -4.42
C ALA A 77 8.60 3.60 -5.93
N ALA A 78 7.53 3.39 -6.71
CA ALA A 78 7.57 3.14 -8.15
C ALA A 78 6.56 4.06 -8.85
N PRO A 79 6.90 5.35 -9.08
CA PRO A 79 5.94 6.35 -9.56
C PRO A 79 5.41 6.10 -10.97
N HIS A 80 6.13 5.31 -11.77
CA HIS A 80 5.73 4.94 -13.13
C HIS A 80 4.97 3.62 -13.20
N ALA A 81 4.84 2.90 -12.08
CA ALA A 81 4.15 1.63 -12.04
C ALA A 81 2.63 1.83 -12.22
N LYS A 82 2.03 1.01 -13.08
CA LYS A 82 0.57 0.84 -13.12
C LYS A 82 0.15 -0.04 -11.96
N ILE A 83 -0.66 0.49 -11.04
CA ILE A 83 -1.11 -0.23 -9.86
C ILE A 83 -2.53 -0.75 -10.05
N VAL A 84 -2.71 -2.05 -9.85
CA VAL A 84 -4.00 -2.74 -9.85
C VAL A 84 -4.29 -3.24 -8.44
N VAL A 85 -5.41 -2.83 -7.87
CA VAL A 85 -5.83 -3.19 -6.51
C VAL A 85 -7.09 -4.04 -6.56
N ALA A 86 -7.05 -5.18 -5.87
CA ALA A 86 -8.20 -6.05 -5.64
C ALA A 86 -8.58 -6.01 -4.15
N PRO A 87 -9.43 -5.06 -3.73
CA PRO A 87 -9.80 -4.95 -2.33
C PRO A 87 -10.82 -6.04 -1.95
N PRO A 88 -10.83 -6.50 -0.68
CA PRO A 88 -11.80 -7.49 -0.21
C PRO A 88 -13.21 -6.91 -0.07
N GLN A 89 -13.32 -5.59 0.03
CA GLN A 89 -14.59 -4.84 0.13
C GLN A 89 -14.54 -3.63 -0.80
N PHE A 90 -15.70 -3.14 -1.22
CA PHE A 90 -15.78 -1.88 -1.95
C PHE A 90 -15.34 -0.73 -1.05
N THR A 91 -14.55 0.19 -1.60
CA THR A 91 -14.09 1.40 -0.92
C THR A 91 -14.44 2.58 -1.80
N SER A 92 -15.05 3.61 -1.19
CA SER A 92 -15.40 4.87 -1.85
C SER A 92 -14.17 5.72 -2.15
N GLU A 93 -13.10 5.57 -1.35
CA GLU A 93 -11.83 6.24 -1.60
C GLU A 93 -11.11 5.58 -2.78
N ARG A 94 -10.85 6.38 -3.81
CA ARG A 94 -10.07 5.99 -4.99
C ARG A 94 -8.83 6.85 -5.07
N LEU A 95 -7.66 6.21 -5.16
CA LEU A 95 -6.43 6.90 -5.47
C LEU A 95 -6.33 7.18 -6.97
N PRO A 96 -5.83 8.36 -7.38
CA PRO A 96 -5.63 8.66 -8.79
C PRO A 96 -4.60 7.69 -9.40
N ASN A 97 -4.82 7.33 -10.66
CA ASN A 97 -3.98 6.42 -11.44
C ASN A 97 -3.84 5.00 -10.86
N VAL A 98 -4.84 4.55 -10.08
CA VAL A 98 -4.95 3.18 -9.56
C VAL A 98 -6.18 2.51 -10.16
N THR A 99 -6.01 1.33 -10.74
CA THR A 99 -7.12 0.51 -11.24
C THR A 99 -7.63 -0.37 -10.13
N TYR A 100 -8.94 -0.41 -9.91
CA TYR A 100 -9.54 -1.25 -8.88
C TYR A 100 -10.38 -2.37 -9.50
N VAL A 101 -10.08 -3.61 -9.14
CA VAL A 101 -10.79 -4.80 -9.59
C VAL A 101 -11.61 -5.34 -8.42
N VAL A 102 -12.93 -5.13 -8.46
CA VAL A 102 -13.85 -5.60 -7.42
C VAL A 102 -14.56 -6.86 -7.92
N ARG A 103 -14.55 -7.95 -7.15
CA ARG A 103 -15.34 -9.15 -7.48
C ARG A 103 -16.83 -8.83 -7.45
N ARG A 104 -17.56 -9.10 -8.54
CA ARG A 104 -19.01 -8.86 -8.71
C ARG A 104 -19.89 -9.40 -7.57
N LYS A 105 -19.46 -10.43 -6.83
CA LYS A 105 -20.24 -11.01 -5.72
C LYS A 105 -20.54 -10.01 -4.58
N TYR A 106 -19.69 -8.99 -4.39
CA TYR A 106 -19.89 -7.95 -3.37
C TYR A 106 -20.71 -6.74 -3.85
N PHE A 107 -20.99 -6.63 -5.16
CA PHE A 107 -21.78 -5.53 -5.74
C PHE A 107 -23.29 -5.71 -5.48
N LYS A 108 -23.75 -6.95 -5.33
CA LYS A 108 -25.18 -7.26 -5.14
C LYS A 108 -25.74 -6.84 -3.76
N GLN A 109 -24.90 -6.68 -2.75
CA GLN A 109 -25.36 -6.25 -1.42
C GLN A 109 -25.52 -4.73 -1.30
N THR A 110 -24.96 -3.94 -2.22
CA THR A 110 -24.99 -2.47 -2.11
C THR A 110 -26.14 -1.83 -2.88
N GLN A 111 -26.74 -2.53 -3.86
CA GLN A 111 -27.97 -2.04 -4.52
C GLN A 111 -29.22 -2.16 -3.63
N GLN A 112 -29.27 -3.13 -2.72
CA GLN A 112 -30.40 -3.27 -1.78
C GLN A 112 -30.46 -2.17 -0.72
N LEU A 113 -29.38 -1.40 -0.50
CA LEU A 113 -29.34 -0.30 0.48
C LEU A 113 -29.64 1.08 -0.13
N GLN A 114 -29.96 1.15 -1.42
CA GLN A 114 -30.40 2.39 -2.10
C GLN A 114 -31.87 2.33 -2.53
N GLU A 115 -32.58 1.25 -2.19
CA GLU A 115 -34.02 1.05 -2.50
C GLU A 115 -34.90 0.93 -1.23
N GLU A 116 -34.37 1.26 -0.06
CA GLU A 116 -35.12 1.49 1.20
C GLU A 116 -35.02 2.96 1.61
#